data_AF-A0A484VSJ6-F1
#
_entry.id   AF-A0A484VSJ6-F1
#
_cell.length_a   1.000
_cell.length_b   1.000
_cell.length_c   1.000
_cell.angle_alpha   90.00
_cell.angle_beta   90.00
_cell.angle_gamma   90.00
#
_symmetry.space_group_name_H-M   'P 1'
#
loop_
_entity.id
_entity.type
_entity.pdbx_description
1 polymer ?
#
loop_
_entity_poly.entity_id
_entity_poly.type
_entity_poly.pdbx_seq_one_letter_code
_entity_poly.pdbx_strand_id
1 'polypeptide(L)'
;MTALKVGSESWWQSKHGPEWQRLNDEMFEVTFWWRDPQGSEEYSTIKRVWVYITGVTDHHQNSQPRSMQRIAGTDVWQWTTQLNANWRGSYCFILLNAMTFFLHHPPIASNYAKAGENYYPRR
;
A
#
# COMPACT_ATOMS: atom_id res chain seq x y z
N MET A 1 -12.63 -11.19 21.46
CA MET A 1 -11.94 -11.20 20.15
C MET A 1 -10.47 -11.44 20.40
N THR A 2 -9.89 -12.49 19.85
CA THR A 2 -8.44 -12.72 19.92
C THR A 2 -7.78 -11.81 18.90
N ALA A 3 -6.85 -10.94 19.33
CA ALA A 3 -6.12 -10.09 18.40
C ALA A 3 -5.28 -10.97 17.47
N LEU A 4 -5.45 -10.81 16.15
CA LEU A 4 -4.63 -11.50 15.17
C LEU A 4 -3.20 -10.96 15.25
N LYS A 5 -2.20 -11.85 15.24
CA LYS A 5 -0.79 -11.45 15.19
C LYS A 5 -0.51 -10.75 13.86
N VAL A 6 -0.05 -9.50 13.89
CA VAL A 6 0.28 -8.73 12.68
C VAL A 6 1.27 -9.52 11.81
N GLY A 7 0.98 -9.61 10.51
CA GLY A 7 1.78 -10.38 9.54
C GLY A 7 1.57 -11.89 9.57
N SER A 8 0.72 -12.44 10.45
CA SER A 8 0.33 -13.84 10.35
C SER A 8 -0.55 -14.09 9.12
N GLU A 9 -0.63 -15.34 8.67
CA GLU A 9 -1.52 -15.72 7.58
C GLU A 9 -2.98 -15.36 7.87
N SER A 10 -3.44 -15.62 9.09
CA SER A 10 -4.79 -15.23 9.53
C SER A 10 -5.01 -13.72 9.53
N TRP A 11 -3.99 -12.92 9.85
CA TRP A 11 -4.07 -11.47 9.74
C TRP A 11 -4.18 -11.03 8.27
N TRP A 12 -3.38 -11.59 7.37
CA TRP A 12 -3.46 -11.30 5.94
C TRP A 12 -4.80 -11.72 5.31
N GLN A 13 -5.37 -12.84 5.72
CA GLN A 13 -6.70 -13.29 5.28
C GLN A 13 -7.82 -12.33 5.66
N SER A 14 -7.62 -11.52 6.71
CA SER A 14 -8.57 -10.46 7.09
C SER A 14 -8.48 -9.20 6.22
N LYS A 15 -7.42 -9.07 5.39
CA LYS A 15 -7.19 -7.91 4.52
C LYS A 15 -7.75 -8.18 3.13
N HIS A 16 -8.65 -7.31 2.69
CA HIS A 16 -9.27 -7.42 1.37
C HIS A 16 -8.87 -6.28 0.42
N GLY A 17 -8.04 -5.33 0.87
CA GLY A 17 -7.60 -4.16 0.13
C GLY A 17 -7.11 -3.07 1.09
N PRO A 18 -7.03 -1.81 0.65
CA PRO A 18 -6.87 -0.69 1.57
C PRO A 18 -8.02 -0.69 2.59
N GLU A 19 -7.75 -0.31 3.82
CA GLU A 19 -8.78 -0.10 4.84
C GLU A 19 -9.01 1.40 5.00
N TRP A 20 -10.21 1.81 5.40
CA TRP A 20 -10.52 3.22 5.60
C TRP A 20 -11.36 3.45 6.85
N GLN A 21 -11.16 4.63 7.44
CA GLN A 21 -12.01 5.17 8.49
C GLN A 21 -12.44 6.59 8.11
N ARG A 22 -13.70 6.90 8.38
CA ARG A 22 -14.23 8.25 8.14
C ARG A 22 -13.64 9.19 9.18
N LEU A 23 -13.00 10.29 8.74
CA LEU A 23 -12.54 11.35 9.64
C LEU A 23 -13.62 12.41 9.84
N ASN A 24 -14.26 12.82 8.75
CA ASN A 24 -15.37 13.77 8.73
C ASN A 24 -16.22 13.59 7.46
N ASP A 25 -17.10 14.54 7.15
CA ASP A 25 -17.98 14.47 6.00
C ASP A 25 -17.24 14.47 4.65
N GLU A 26 -16.03 15.04 4.60
CA GLU A 26 -15.28 15.27 3.37
C GLU A 26 -14.08 14.34 3.22
N MET A 27 -13.59 13.74 4.31
CA MET A 27 -12.29 13.06 4.34
C MET A 27 -12.36 11.68 5.00
N PHE A 28 -11.62 10.74 4.42
CA PHE A 28 -11.32 9.44 4.97
C PHE A 28 -9.82 9.30 5.21
N GLU A 29 -9.44 8.68 6.31
CA GLU A 29 -8.11 8.13 6.47
C GLU A 29 -8.09 6.75 5.84
N VAL A 30 -7.13 6.51 4.93
CA VAL A 30 -7.02 5.28 4.15
C VAL A 30 -5.63 4.68 4.38
N THR A 31 -5.60 3.42 4.81
CA THR A 31 -4.37 2.65 5.04
C THR A 31 -4.21 1.59 3.96
N PHE A 32 -3.10 1.67 3.24
CA PHE A 32 -2.68 0.71 2.23
C PHE A 32 -1.79 -0.35 2.87
N TRP A 33 -1.96 -1.60 2.44
CA TRP A 33 -1.20 -2.75 2.91
C TRP A 33 -0.53 -3.44 1.73
N TRP A 34 0.74 -3.81 1.89
CA TRP A 34 1.46 -4.66 0.95
C TRP A 34 2.19 -5.78 1.68
N ARG A 35 2.00 -7.01 1.23
CA ARG A 35 2.66 -8.20 1.77
C ARG A 35 3.94 -8.46 1.01
N ASP A 36 5.05 -8.49 1.71
CA ASP A 36 6.33 -8.84 1.13
C ASP A 36 6.46 -10.36 0.96
N PRO A 37 6.48 -10.88 -0.28
CA PRO A 37 6.59 -12.32 -0.51
C PRO A 37 7.94 -12.90 -0.08
N GLN A 38 8.96 -12.06 0.15
CA GLN A 38 10.28 -12.48 0.64
C GLN A 38 10.35 -12.51 2.17
N GLY A 39 9.27 -12.13 2.87
CA GLY A 39 9.22 -12.13 4.33
C GLY A 39 9.69 -10.81 4.97
N SER A 40 10.25 -10.92 6.17
CA SER A 40 10.74 -9.77 6.94
C SER A 40 11.98 -9.12 6.33
N GLU A 41 12.41 -8.00 6.91
CA GLU A 41 13.63 -7.29 6.54
C GLU A 41 14.92 -8.13 6.67
N GLU A 42 14.89 -9.21 7.46
CA GLU A 42 16.01 -10.14 7.61
C GLU A 42 16.28 -10.93 6.32
N TYR A 43 15.24 -11.17 5.52
CA TYR A 43 15.30 -12.00 4.31
C TYR A 43 15.06 -11.20 3.04
N SER A 44 14.23 -10.15 3.11
CA SER A 44 13.78 -9.41 1.94
C SER A 44 14.83 -8.45 1.38
N THR A 45 14.96 -8.49 0.06
CA THR A 45 15.78 -7.55 -0.72
C THR A 45 15.08 -6.21 -0.96
N ILE A 46 13.78 -6.11 -0.66
CA ILE A 46 12.98 -4.90 -0.87
C ILE A 46 13.39 -3.83 0.14
N LYS A 47 13.82 -2.67 -0.39
CA LYS A 47 14.28 -1.53 0.40
C LYS A 47 13.25 -0.40 0.47
N ARG A 48 12.41 -0.26 -0.57
CA ARG A 48 11.30 0.70 -0.58
C ARG A 48 10.10 0.14 -1.31
N VAL A 49 8.93 0.58 -0.87
CA VAL A 49 7.65 0.29 -1.52
C VAL A 49 6.95 1.64 -1.67
N TRP A 50 6.92 2.20 -2.88
CA TRP A 50 6.24 3.47 -3.12
C TRP A 50 4.77 3.24 -3.42
N VAL A 51 3.91 4.11 -2.89
CA VAL A 51 2.48 4.13 -3.22
C VAL A 51 2.21 5.22 -4.24
N TYR A 52 1.89 4.81 -5.47
CA TYR A 52 1.51 5.71 -6.56
C TYR A 52 -0.02 5.71 -6.68
N ILE A 53 -0.66 6.83 -6.41
CA ILE A 53 -2.12 7.01 -6.45
C ILE A 53 -2.43 8.09 -7.49
N THR A 54 -3.20 7.74 -8.51
CA THR A 54 -3.59 8.68 -9.56
C THR A 54 -4.34 9.89 -8.96
N GLY A 55 -3.91 11.09 -9.32
CA GLY A 55 -4.42 12.37 -8.86
C GLY A 55 -4.04 12.75 -7.42
N VAL A 56 -3.22 11.95 -6.71
CA VAL A 56 -2.86 12.18 -5.30
C VAL A 56 -1.36 12.17 -5.07
N THR A 57 -0.68 11.09 -5.45
CA THR A 57 0.79 10.97 -5.31
C THR A 57 1.50 10.87 -6.66
N ASP A 58 0.81 11.25 -7.74
CA ASP A 58 1.34 11.24 -9.09
C ASP A 58 2.00 12.57 -9.50
N HIS A 59 2.59 12.55 -10.69
CA HIS A 59 3.31 13.69 -11.24
C HIS A 59 2.44 14.92 -11.50
N HIS A 60 1.11 14.78 -11.52
CA HIS A 60 0.20 15.93 -11.69
C HIS A 60 0.18 16.84 -10.45
N GLN A 61 0.56 16.34 -9.28
CA GLN A 61 0.57 17.09 -8.02
C GLN A 61 1.97 17.62 -7.62
N ASN A 62 3.02 17.40 -8.43
CA ASN A 62 4.42 17.61 -8.03
C ASN A 62 4.76 17.00 -6.66
N SER A 63 4.01 15.97 -6.25
CA SER A 63 4.15 15.37 -4.94
C SER A 63 5.40 14.49 -4.89
N GLN A 64 6.18 14.62 -3.83
CA GLN A 64 7.26 13.68 -3.59
C GLN A 64 6.68 12.26 -3.44
N PRO A 65 7.31 11.23 -4.04
CA PRO A 65 6.90 9.85 -3.83
C PRO A 65 6.79 9.54 -2.34
N ARG A 66 5.76 8.78 -1.94
CA ARG A 66 5.54 8.37 -0.55
C ARG A 66 5.79 6.88 -0.39
N SER A 67 6.77 6.53 0.45
CA SER A 67 7.13 5.14 0.72
C SER A 67 6.29 4.62 1.86
N MET A 68 5.84 3.38 1.74
CA MET A 68 5.34 2.60 2.85
C MET A 68 6.45 2.37 3.88
N GLN A 69 6.04 2.12 5.11
CA GLN A 69 6.89 1.71 6.21
C GLN A 69 6.65 0.24 6.51
N ARG A 70 7.73 -0.52 6.69
CA ARG A 70 7.64 -1.90 7.16
C ARG A 70 7.38 -1.93 8.66
N ILE A 71 6.50 -2.82 9.09
CA ILE A 71 6.38 -3.18 10.51
C ILE A 71 7.50 -4.17 10.83
N ALA A 72 8.42 -3.77 11.71
CA ALA A 72 9.64 -4.52 12.02
C ALA A 72 9.36 -5.98 12.40
N GLY A 73 10.19 -6.90 11.91
CA GLY A 73 10.07 -8.33 12.13
C GLY A 73 8.91 -9.00 11.38
N THR A 74 8.29 -8.32 10.42
CA THR A 74 7.15 -8.85 9.65
C THR A 74 7.27 -8.63 8.15
N ASP A 75 6.44 -9.33 7.39
CA ASP A 75 6.27 -9.15 5.95
C ASP A 75 5.32 -7.99 5.59
N VAL A 76 4.93 -7.15 6.57
CA VAL A 76 3.91 -6.12 6.40
C VAL A 76 4.52 -4.76 6.09
N TRP A 77 4.15 -4.19 4.95
CA TRP A 77 4.32 -2.78 4.63
C TRP A 77 3.00 -2.05 4.73
N GLN A 78 3.01 -0.86 5.33
CA GLN A 78 1.83 -0.01 5.48
C GLN A 78 2.10 1.45 5.10
N TRP A 79 1.07 2.12 4.60
CA TRP A 79 1.08 3.57 4.48
C TRP A 79 -0.32 4.14 4.64
N THR A 80 -0.43 5.24 5.37
CA THR A 80 -1.72 5.88 5.67
C THR A 80 -1.71 7.30 5.11
N THR A 81 -2.82 7.69 4.50
CA THR A 81 -3.04 9.04 3.97
C THR A 81 -4.50 9.44 4.12
N GLN A 82 -4.79 10.72 3.92
CA GLN A 82 -6.16 11.20 3.85
C GLN A 82 -6.60 11.34 2.38
N LEU A 83 -7.78 10.80 2.05
CA LEU A 83 -8.40 10.93 0.74
C LEU A 83 -9.78 11.57 0.90
N ASN A 84 -10.15 12.41 -0.08
CA ASN A 84 -11.49 12.97 -0.11
C ASN A 84 -12.54 11.86 -0.28
N ALA A 85 -13.70 12.01 0.36
CA ALA A 85 -14.81 11.06 0.30
C ALA A 85 -15.30 10.76 -1.13
N ASN A 86 -15.10 11.71 -2.05
CA ASN A 86 -15.46 11.55 -3.45
C ASN A 86 -14.33 10.97 -4.32
N TRP A 87 -13.15 10.69 -3.74
CA TRP A 87 -12.02 10.19 -4.51
C TRP A 87 -12.28 8.78 -5.06
N ARG A 88 -11.99 8.62 -6.35
CA ARG A 88 -12.03 7.34 -7.08
C ARG A 88 -10.83 7.29 -8.00
N GLY A 89 -9.97 6.29 -7.89
CA GLY A 89 -8.79 6.23 -8.74
C GLY A 89 -8.01 4.93 -8.64
N SER A 90 -7.10 4.73 -9.58
CA SER A 90 -6.16 3.61 -9.52
C SER A 90 -4.99 3.92 -8.59
N TYR A 91 -4.36 2.86 -8.08
CA TYR A 91 -3.08 2.98 -7.42
C TYR A 91 -2.18 1.78 -7.75
N CYS A 92 -0.87 1.95 -7.66
CA CYS A 92 0.05 0.84 -7.77
C CYS A 92 1.16 0.95 -6.74
N PHE A 93 1.78 -0.19 -6.45
CA PHE A 93 2.99 -0.25 -5.66
C PHE A 93 4.19 -0.38 -6.59
N ILE A 94 5.21 0.45 -6.36
CA ILE A 94 6.49 0.38 -7.08
C ILE A 94 7.53 -0.12 -6.08
N LEU A 95 8.03 -1.32 -6.31
CA LEU A 95 8.98 -1.99 -5.43
C LEU A 95 10.40 -1.65 -5.86
N LEU A 96 11.23 -1.23 -4.91
CA LEU A 96 12.66 -0.99 -5.13
C LEU A 96 13.47 -1.97 -4.29
N ASN A 97 14.29 -2.79 -4.95
CA ASN A 97 15.31 -3.62 -4.33
C ASN A 97 16.71 -3.12 -4.70
N ALA A 98 17.75 -3.69 -4.07
CA ALA A 98 19.14 -3.30 -4.32
C ALA A 98 19.57 -3.52 -5.80
N MET A 99 18.96 -4.48 -6.49
CA MET A 99 19.21 -4.73 -7.92
C MET A 99 18.43 -3.80 -8.85
N THR A 100 17.44 -3.05 -8.35
CA THR A 100 16.58 -2.19 -9.17
C THR A 100 17.34 -0.99 -9.71
N PHE A 101 18.46 -0.60 -9.09
CA PHE A 101 19.38 0.39 -9.68
C PHE A 101 20.00 -0.07 -11.00
N PHE A 102 20.04 -1.38 -11.27
CA PHE A 102 20.59 -1.95 -12.51
C PHE A 102 19.52 -2.32 -13.55
N LEU A 103 18.23 -2.20 -13.21
CA LEU A 103 17.11 -2.55 -14.09
C LEU A 103 16.41 -1.27 -14.56
N HIS A 104 16.18 -1.15 -15.88
CA HIS A 104 15.49 0.01 -16.46
C HIS A 104 14.00 0.11 -16.06
N HIS A 105 13.39 -0.92 -15.47
CA HIS A 105 12.00 -0.92 -15.01
C HIS A 105 11.82 -1.67 -13.67
N PRO A 106 11.34 -1.02 -12.59
CA PRO A 106 11.00 -1.69 -11.34
C PRO A 106 9.75 -2.58 -11.53
N PRO A 107 9.60 -3.69 -10.77
CA PRO A 107 8.36 -4.44 -10.75
C PRO A 107 7.22 -3.58 -10.19
N ILE A 108 6.12 -3.47 -10.95
CA ILE A 108 4.92 -2.71 -10.61
C ILE A 108 3.80 -3.69 -10.26
N ALA A 109 3.23 -3.58 -9.06
CA ALA A 109 1.98 -4.25 -8.71
C ALA A 109 0.82 -3.26 -8.88
N SER A 110 0.00 -3.42 -9.92
CA SER A 110 -1.09 -2.49 -10.28
C SER A 110 -2.43 -2.94 -9.67
N ASN A 111 -3.11 -2.02 -8.99
CA ASN A 111 -4.31 -2.28 -8.18
C ASN A 111 -5.36 -1.15 -8.38
N TYR A 112 -6.64 -1.38 -8.01
CA TYR A 112 -7.69 -0.36 -8.12
C TYR A 112 -8.44 -0.22 -6.80
N ALA A 113 -8.53 1.00 -6.23
CA ALA A 113 -9.28 1.25 -5.00
C ALA A 113 -10.22 2.44 -5.16
N LYS A 114 -11.22 2.49 -4.31
CA LYS A 114 -12.11 3.63 -4.17
C LYS A 114 -12.31 3.91 -2.70
N ALA A 115 -12.23 5.17 -2.30
CA ALA A 115 -12.46 5.55 -0.92
C ALA A 115 -13.91 5.21 -0.54
N GLY A 116 -14.11 4.51 0.58
CA GLY A 116 -15.45 4.17 1.06
C GLY A 116 -16.09 2.92 0.44
N GLU A 117 -15.38 2.13 -0.39
CA GLU A 117 -15.91 0.89 -0.99
C GLU A 117 -14.93 -0.28 -0.88
N ASN A 118 -15.48 -1.50 -0.67
CA ASN A 118 -14.73 -2.75 -0.70
C ASN A 118 -13.92 -2.89 -2.00
N TYR A 119 -12.63 -3.21 -1.83
CA TYR A 119 -11.67 -3.37 -2.92
C TYR A 119 -12.02 -4.55 -3.82
N TYR A 120 -11.96 -4.33 -5.13
CA TYR A 120 -12.08 -5.38 -6.13
C TYR A 120 -10.76 -5.44 -6.92
N PRO A 121 -9.94 -6.49 -6.77
CA PRO A 121 -8.78 -6.67 -7.64
C PRO A 121 -9.27 -6.82 -9.09
N ARG A 122 -8.54 -6.22 -10.05
CA ARG A 122 -8.72 -6.61 -11.45
C ARG A 122 -8.27 -8.06 -11.60
N ARG A 123 -9.17 -8.89 -12.15
CA ARG A 123 -8.91 -10.28 -12.54
C ARG A 123 -7.79 -10.35 -13.57
#